data_AF-Q6A5C3-F1
#
_entry.id   AF-Q6A5C3-F1
#
_cell.length_a   1.000
_cell.length_b   1.000
_cell.length_c   1.000
_cell.angle_alpha   90.00
_cell.angle_beta   90.00
_cell.angle_gamma   90.00
#
_symmetry.space_group_name_H-M   'P 1'
#
loop_
_entity.id
_entity.type
_entity.pdbx_description
1 polymer ?
#
loop_
_entity_poly.entity_id
_entity_poly.type
_entity_poly.pdbx_seq_one_letter_code
_entity_poly.pdbx_strand_id
1 'polypeptide(L)'
;MRVRHLTTLKREDTRILGPAPRLRQWKIDPDKALPEWADEACQRWGFFGVASRHGDEIEGILLVATETCLPPDHPMSKIPRTPGAAVLVGFLPHRSDASWGRVRTSFLAARLHGSVPVIEAGGVIGPCTDPRIAPVTWLESWGFQEVDPMSAGAIRRMRLDLRRSVKTEESWIERWFGWLRGNGLVPADVGRLRWPMSLARHDYDAPATVVQTSTQSPQQAMREPLTW
;
A
#
# COMPACT_ATOMS: atom_id res chain seq x y z
N MET A 1 -2.78 -23.64 -3.08
CA MET A 1 -2.96 -22.18 -2.96
C MET A 1 -4.41 -21.89 -3.35
N ARG A 2 -5.27 -21.45 -2.42
CA ARG A 2 -6.68 -21.16 -2.76
C ARG A 2 -6.79 -19.76 -3.36
N VAL A 3 -7.59 -19.60 -4.41
CA VAL A 3 -7.68 -18.36 -5.18
C VAL A 3 -8.49 -17.33 -4.42
N ARG A 4 -7.92 -16.13 -4.25
CA ARG A 4 -8.60 -14.95 -3.73
C ARG A 4 -8.96 -14.05 -4.90
N HIS A 5 -10.20 -13.56 -4.91
CA HIS A 5 -10.70 -12.69 -5.97
C HIS A 5 -10.86 -11.26 -5.45
N LEU A 6 -10.45 -10.28 -6.26
CA LEU A 6 -10.66 -8.86 -6.00
C LEU A 6 -11.78 -8.35 -6.90
N THR A 7 -12.78 -7.72 -6.31
CA THR A 7 -13.95 -7.20 -7.03
C THR A 7 -14.25 -5.77 -6.59
N THR A 8 -14.72 -4.95 -7.52
CA THR A 8 -15.34 -3.66 -7.18
C THR A 8 -16.71 -3.90 -6.53
N LEU A 9 -17.10 -3.02 -5.61
CA LEU A 9 -18.43 -3.00 -5.01
C LEU A 9 -19.28 -1.95 -5.72
N LYS A 10 -20.33 -2.40 -6.39
CA LYS A 10 -21.25 -1.61 -7.19
C LYS A 10 -22.63 -1.56 -6.55
N ARG A 11 -23.53 -0.75 -7.11
CA ARG A 11 -24.90 -0.60 -6.60
C ARG A 11 -25.64 -1.94 -6.48
N GLU A 12 -25.47 -2.82 -7.45
CA GLU A 12 -26.04 -4.17 -7.46
C GLU A 12 -25.46 -5.11 -6.38
N ASP A 13 -24.26 -4.84 -5.88
CA ASP A 13 -23.58 -5.68 -4.90
C ASP A 13 -24.11 -5.49 -3.47
N THR A 14 -24.97 -4.48 -3.22
CA THR A 14 -25.59 -4.22 -1.91
C THR A 14 -26.29 -5.44 -1.32
N ARG A 15 -26.86 -6.30 -2.17
CA ARG A 15 -27.48 -7.57 -1.77
C ARG A 15 -26.47 -8.60 -1.27
N ILE A 16 -25.32 -8.69 -1.93
CA ILE A 16 -24.24 -9.63 -1.57
C ILE A 16 -23.53 -9.18 -0.30
N LEU A 17 -23.59 -7.88 -0.02
CA LEU A 17 -23.07 -7.24 1.20
C LEU A 17 -24.04 -7.37 2.40
N GLY A 18 -25.32 -7.68 2.15
CA GLY A 18 -26.41 -7.76 3.11
C GLY A 18 -26.26 -8.72 4.31
N PRO A 19 -25.50 -9.82 4.23
CA PRO A 19 -25.26 -10.70 5.38
C PRO A 19 -24.16 -10.18 6.30
N ALA A 20 -23.28 -9.28 5.84
CA ALA A 20 -22.15 -8.80 6.62
C ALA A 20 -22.62 -7.70 7.60
N PRO A 21 -22.75 -7.95 8.91
CA PRO A 21 -23.26 -6.97 9.88
C PRO A 21 -22.41 -5.69 9.91
N ARG A 22 -21.16 -5.82 9.46
CA ARG A 22 -20.12 -4.81 9.47
C ARG A 22 -20.38 -3.63 8.54
N LEU A 23 -21.21 -3.76 7.49
CA LEU A 23 -21.45 -2.68 6.53
C LEU A 23 -22.59 -1.73 6.92
N ARG A 24 -23.45 -2.15 7.85
CA ARG A 24 -24.57 -1.33 8.36
C ARG A 24 -24.11 -0.02 9.00
N GLN A 25 -22.91 0.03 9.58
CA GLN A 25 -22.35 1.26 10.15
C GLN A 25 -22.10 2.36 9.10
N TRP A 26 -21.98 1.98 7.81
CA TRP A 26 -21.94 2.93 6.70
C TRP A 26 -23.30 3.14 6.02
N LYS A 27 -24.38 2.66 6.63
CA LYS A 27 -25.76 2.71 6.10
C LYS A 27 -25.93 2.03 4.75
N ILE A 28 -25.08 1.02 4.46
CA ILE A 28 -25.25 0.14 3.30
C ILE A 28 -26.12 -1.03 3.76
N ASP A 29 -27.41 -0.91 3.49
CA ASP A 29 -28.40 -1.95 3.77
C ASP A 29 -28.75 -2.72 2.49
N PRO A 30 -28.98 -4.04 2.56
CA PRO A 30 -29.52 -4.78 1.43
C PRO A 30 -30.90 -4.23 1.04
N ASP A 31 -31.13 -4.16 -0.27
CA ASP A 31 -32.40 -3.72 -0.89
C ASP A 31 -32.85 -2.29 -0.55
N LYS A 32 -31.96 -1.47 0.02
CA LYS A 32 -32.17 -0.02 0.16
C LYS A 32 -31.30 0.75 -0.82
N ALA A 33 -31.69 2.00 -1.07
CA ALA A 33 -30.85 2.94 -1.80
C ALA A 33 -29.50 3.10 -1.09
N LEU A 34 -28.44 3.27 -1.89
CA LEU A 34 -27.12 3.58 -1.36
C LEU A 34 -27.15 4.92 -0.60
N PRO A 35 -26.35 5.06 0.47
CA PRO A 35 -26.13 6.36 1.08
C PRO A 35 -25.47 7.30 0.06
N GLU A 36 -25.74 8.61 0.19
CA GLU A 36 -25.34 9.64 -0.77
C GLU A 36 -23.86 9.54 -1.20
N TRP A 37 -22.94 9.39 -0.23
CA TRP A 37 -21.51 9.24 -0.49
C TRP A 37 -21.16 8.05 -1.41
N ALA A 38 -21.86 6.92 -1.25
CA ALA A 38 -21.63 5.71 -2.02
C ALA A 38 -22.30 5.79 -3.39
N ASP A 39 -23.46 6.45 -3.45
CA ASP A 39 -24.14 6.68 -4.72
C ASP A 39 -23.35 7.66 -5.60
N GLU A 40 -22.79 8.73 -5.03
CA GLU A 40 -21.92 9.66 -5.75
C GLU A 40 -20.65 8.97 -6.28
N ALA A 41 -20.01 8.13 -5.46
CA ALA A 41 -18.88 7.31 -5.90
C ALA A 41 -19.28 6.37 -7.06
N CYS A 42 -20.45 5.73 -6.99
CA CYS A 42 -20.98 4.92 -8.08
C CYS A 42 -21.23 5.72 -9.35
N GLN A 43 -21.81 6.92 -9.25
CA GLN A 43 -22.06 7.78 -10.40
C GLN A 43 -20.76 8.24 -11.05
N ARG A 44 -19.72 8.51 -10.24
CA ARG A 44 -18.44 9.04 -10.72
C ARG A 44 -17.49 7.97 -11.26
N TRP A 45 -17.44 6.81 -10.62
CA TRP A 45 -16.43 5.77 -10.91
C TRP A 45 -17.02 4.39 -11.22
N GLY A 46 -18.33 4.23 -11.09
CA GLY A 46 -19.02 2.94 -11.29
C GLY A 46 -18.92 1.97 -10.11
N PHE A 47 -18.34 2.39 -8.98
CA PHE A 47 -18.20 1.60 -7.76
C PHE A 47 -17.99 2.50 -6.52
N PHE A 48 -18.26 1.99 -5.32
CA PHE A 48 -18.07 2.69 -4.04
C PHE A 48 -17.05 2.00 -3.11
N GLY A 49 -16.44 0.91 -3.58
CA GLY A 49 -15.40 0.21 -2.84
C GLY A 49 -14.80 -0.96 -3.59
N VAL A 50 -13.89 -1.67 -2.95
CA VAL A 50 -13.31 -2.92 -3.43
C VAL A 50 -13.32 -3.96 -2.31
N ALA A 51 -13.52 -5.22 -2.67
CA ALA A 51 -13.53 -6.34 -1.74
C ALA A 51 -12.56 -7.44 -2.19
N SER A 52 -11.94 -8.09 -1.21
CA SER A 52 -11.26 -9.37 -1.39
C SER A 52 -12.18 -10.49 -0.91
N ARG A 53 -12.32 -11.53 -1.73
CA ARG A 53 -13.18 -12.69 -1.47
C ARG A 53 -12.38 -13.98 -1.46
N HIS A 54 -12.80 -14.90 -0.61
CA HIS A 54 -12.35 -16.28 -0.61
C HIS A 54 -13.58 -17.19 -0.64
N GLY A 55 -13.83 -17.81 -1.79
CA GLY A 55 -15.15 -18.40 -2.07
C GLY A 55 -16.24 -17.33 -2.01
N ASP A 56 -17.33 -17.62 -1.30
CA ASP A 56 -18.43 -16.68 -1.08
C ASP A 56 -18.19 -15.72 0.09
N GLU A 57 -17.11 -15.90 0.85
CA GLU A 57 -16.80 -15.09 2.02
C GLU A 57 -16.04 -13.83 1.64
N ILE A 58 -16.50 -12.68 2.16
CA ILE A 58 -15.79 -11.41 2.04
C ILE A 58 -14.76 -11.31 3.16
N GLU A 59 -13.49 -11.46 2.79
CA GLU A 59 -12.37 -11.37 3.73
C GLU A 59 -11.96 -9.94 4.06
N GLY A 60 -12.23 -8.97 3.18
CA GLY A 60 -11.91 -7.58 3.45
C GLY A 60 -12.46 -6.60 2.42
N ILE A 61 -12.66 -5.35 2.84
CA ILE A 61 -13.26 -4.27 2.06
C ILE A 61 -12.49 -2.97 2.30
N LEU A 62 -12.29 -2.21 1.23
CA LEU A 62 -12.01 -0.77 1.27
C LEU A 62 -13.20 -0.03 0.67
N LEU A 63 -13.75 0.93 1.40
CA LEU A 63 -14.82 1.82 0.92
C LEU A 63 -14.22 3.18 0.55
N VAL A 64 -14.75 3.78 -0.51
CA VAL A 64 -14.26 5.04 -1.06
C VAL A 64 -15.41 6.01 -1.32
N ALA A 65 -15.16 7.29 -1.10
CA ALA A 65 -16.05 8.39 -1.40
C ALA A 65 -15.30 9.48 -2.17
N THR A 66 -16.04 10.42 -2.77
CA THR A 66 -15.45 11.65 -3.33
C THR A 66 -14.98 12.57 -2.21
N GLU A 67 -14.11 13.52 -2.54
CA GLU A 67 -13.61 14.51 -1.58
C GLU A 67 -14.71 15.47 -1.10
N THR A 68 -15.83 15.59 -1.81
CA THR A 68 -16.92 16.49 -1.48
C THR A 68 -18.04 15.82 -0.70
N CYS A 69 -18.17 14.49 -0.76
CA CYS A 69 -19.32 13.77 -0.22
C CYS A 69 -18.88 12.61 0.67
N LEU A 70 -18.44 12.95 1.89
CA LEU A 70 -18.11 11.94 2.90
C LEU A 70 -19.35 11.54 3.71
N PRO A 71 -19.35 10.35 4.33
CA PRO A 71 -20.32 10.03 5.36
C PRO A 71 -20.39 11.12 6.42
N PRO A 72 -21.60 11.46 6.95
CA PRO A 72 -21.73 12.31 8.11
C PRO A 72 -20.84 11.79 9.25
N ASP A 73 -20.21 12.70 9.99
CA ASP A 73 -19.30 12.41 11.10
C ASP A 73 -18.01 11.67 10.73
N HIS A 74 -17.66 11.56 9.43
CA HIS A 74 -16.37 11.00 9.04
C HIS A 74 -15.22 11.81 9.67
N PRO A 75 -14.18 11.18 10.26
CA PRO A 75 -13.10 11.90 10.93
C PRO A 75 -12.33 12.89 10.05
N MET A 76 -12.32 12.65 8.73
CA MET A 76 -11.72 13.57 7.74
C MET A 76 -12.66 14.68 7.24
N SER A 77 -13.92 14.77 7.71
CA SER A 77 -14.91 15.74 7.20
C SER A 77 -14.46 17.19 7.30
N LYS A 78 -13.71 17.53 8.34
CA LYS A 78 -13.17 18.88 8.60
C LYS A 78 -11.74 19.09 8.06
N ILE A 79 -11.15 18.06 7.46
CA ILE A 79 -9.78 18.12 6.93
C ILE A 79 -9.83 18.57 5.47
N PRO A 80 -9.07 19.62 5.08
CA PRO A 80 -8.93 19.99 3.68
C PRO A 80 -8.35 18.84 2.87
N ARG A 81 -9.05 18.49 1.80
CA ARG A 81 -8.74 17.38 0.91
C ARG A 81 -8.28 17.91 -0.44
N THR A 82 -7.45 17.13 -1.14
CA THR A 82 -7.05 17.47 -2.51
C THR A 82 -8.29 17.51 -3.42
N PRO A 83 -8.49 18.57 -4.23
CA PRO A 83 -9.61 18.62 -5.18
C PRO A 83 -9.60 17.42 -6.14
N GLY A 84 -10.77 16.80 -6.32
CA GLY A 84 -10.96 15.59 -7.11
C GLY A 84 -10.39 14.31 -6.51
N ALA A 85 -9.97 14.31 -5.24
CA ALA A 85 -9.46 13.13 -4.57
C ALA A 85 -10.53 12.05 -4.35
N ALA A 86 -10.07 10.81 -4.31
CA ALA A 86 -10.81 9.74 -3.64
C ALA A 86 -10.43 9.71 -2.16
N VAL A 87 -11.39 9.47 -1.28
CA VAL A 87 -11.15 9.37 0.17
C VAL A 87 -11.57 7.99 0.66
N LEU A 88 -10.69 7.29 1.36
CA LEU A 88 -11.04 6.05 2.05
C LEU A 88 -11.94 6.37 3.25
N VAL A 89 -13.11 5.75 3.27
CA VAL A 89 -14.13 5.98 4.31
C VAL A 89 -14.42 4.75 5.16
N GLY A 90 -13.86 3.60 4.81
CA GLY A 90 -14.04 2.38 5.57
C GLY A 90 -13.02 1.28 5.28
N PHE A 91 -12.58 0.61 6.34
CA PHE A 91 -11.61 -0.48 6.35
C PHE A 91 -12.21 -1.70 7.06
N LEU A 92 -12.31 -2.83 6.35
CA LEU A 92 -12.77 -4.09 6.92
C LEU A 92 -11.87 -5.26 6.49
N PRO A 93 -11.63 -6.26 7.35
CA PRO A 93 -11.59 -6.17 8.80
C PRO A 93 -10.44 -5.24 9.24
N HIS A 94 -10.71 -4.47 10.28
CA HIS A 94 -9.80 -3.45 10.80
C HIS A 94 -8.69 -3.99 11.71
N ARG A 95 -8.53 -5.31 11.92
CA ARG A 95 -7.66 -5.86 12.99
C ARG A 95 -6.63 -6.94 12.61
N SER A 96 -6.59 -7.43 11.37
CA SER A 96 -5.77 -8.62 11.07
C SER A 96 -5.21 -8.71 9.65
N ASP A 97 -5.22 -7.62 8.87
CA ASP A 97 -4.97 -7.74 7.43
C ASP A 97 -4.03 -6.67 6.83
N ALA A 98 -2.93 -6.39 7.53
CA ALA A 98 -1.84 -5.59 6.96
C ALA A 98 -1.33 -6.19 5.64
N SER A 99 -1.39 -7.52 5.48
CA SER A 99 -0.86 -8.22 4.29
C SER A 99 -1.68 -8.03 3.01
N TRP A 100 -3.01 -7.96 3.07
CA TRP A 100 -3.85 -7.71 1.89
C TRP A 100 -4.32 -6.26 1.75
N GLY A 101 -4.14 -5.42 2.76
CA GLY A 101 -4.43 -4.00 2.64
C GLY A 101 -3.70 -3.37 1.45
N ARG A 102 -2.39 -3.65 1.28
CA ARG A 102 -1.61 -3.21 0.12
C ARG A 102 -2.19 -3.73 -1.20
N VAL A 103 -2.58 -5.01 -1.25
CA VAL A 103 -3.14 -5.63 -2.46
C VAL A 103 -4.48 -4.99 -2.85
N ARG A 104 -5.39 -4.78 -1.89
CA ARG A 104 -6.67 -4.09 -2.12
C ARG A 104 -6.45 -2.63 -2.51
N THR A 105 -5.50 -1.93 -1.88
CA THR A 105 -5.14 -0.56 -2.24
C THR A 105 -4.58 -0.47 -3.65
N SER A 106 -3.68 -1.38 -4.06
CA SER A 106 -3.17 -1.42 -5.43
C SER A 106 -4.27 -1.69 -6.46
N PHE A 107 -5.21 -2.61 -6.15
CA PHE A 107 -6.36 -2.86 -7.00
C PHE A 107 -7.28 -1.63 -7.11
N LEU A 108 -7.55 -0.95 -5.99
CA LEU A 108 -8.31 0.30 -5.97
C LEU A 108 -7.62 1.40 -6.78
N ALA A 109 -6.31 1.59 -6.58
CA ALA A 109 -5.50 2.57 -7.29
C ALA A 109 -5.54 2.35 -8.81
N ALA A 110 -5.46 1.09 -9.27
CA ALA A 110 -5.59 0.76 -10.68
C ALA A 110 -6.98 1.12 -11.26
N ARG A 111 -8.06 1.00 -10.47
CA ARG A 111 -9.42 1.37 -10.91
C ARG A 111 -9.68 2.86 -10.93
N LEU A 112 -8.98 3.62 -10.08
CA LEU A 112 -9.11 5.07 -9.99
C LEU A 112 -8.06 5.82 -10.82
N HIS A 113 -7.13 5.10 -11.44
CA HIS A 113 -6.07 5.69 -12.26
C HIS A 113 -6.65 6.51 -13.41
N GLY A 114 -6.13 7.72 -13.61
CA GLY A 114 -6.64 8.69 -14.59
C GLY A 114 -7.94 9.40 -14.17
N SER A 115 -8.70 8.88 -13.21
CA SER A 115 -9.94 9.49 -12.71
C SER A 115 -9.73 10.41 -11.52
N VAL A 116 -8.77 10.10 -10.64
CA VAL A 116 -8.42 10.92 -9.47
C VAL A 116 -6.90 11.13 -9.41
N PRO A 117 -6.43 12.27 -8.88
CA PRO A 117 -5.00 12.51 -8.74
C PRO A 117 -4.39 11.72 -7.57
N VAL A 118 -5.20 11.43 -6.54
CA VAL A 118 -4.76 10.88 -5.26
C VAL A 118 -5.87 10.07 -4.60
N ILE A 119 -5.46 9.16 -3.72
CA ILE A 119 -6.33 8.55 -2.71
C ILE A 119 -5.89 9.08 -1.35
N GLU A 120 -6.81 9.65 -0.57
CA GLU A 120 -6.56 10.15 0.78
C GLU A 120 -7.21 9.24 1.83
N ALA A 121 -6.64 9.20 3.03
CA ALA A 121 -7.13 8.40 4.15
C ALA A 121 -6.81 9.09 5.48
N GLY A 122 -7.61 8.79 6.50
CA GLY A 122 -7.38 9.29 7.84
C GLY A 122 -6.50 8.31 8.62
N GLY A 123 -5.33 8.78 9.03
CA GLY A 123 -4.37 8.07 9.86
C GLY A 123 -4.51 8.43 11.34
N VAL A 124 -4.21 7.50 12.23
CA VAL A 124 -4.01 7.77 13.67
C VAL A 124 -2.75 7.13 14.20
N ILE A 125 -2.17 7.73 15.23
CA ILE A 125 -1.04 7.17 15.98
C ILE A 125 -1.61 6.34 17.14
N GLY A 126 -1.23 5.06 17.20
CA GLY A 126 -1.69 4.14 18.26
C GLY A 126 -2.85 3.23 17.85
N PRO A 127 -3.46 2.51 18.81
CA PRO A 127 -4.53 1.57 18.53
C PRO A 127 -5.77 2.31 18.00
N CYS A 128 -6.34 1.78 16.93
CA CYS A 128 -7.53 2.32 16.29
C CYS A 128 -8.69 1.33 16.41
N THR A 129 -9.87 1.85 16.76
CA THR A 129 -11.13 1.07 16.81
C THR A 129 -12.16 1.59 15.82
N ASP A 130 -12.02 2.83 15.37
CA ASP A 130 -12.87 3.44 14.36
C ASP A 130 -12.52 2.86 12.99
N PRO A 131 -13.46 2.16 12.33
CA PRO A 131 -13.19 1.49 11.05
C PRO A 131 -13.15 2.47 9.87
N ARG A 132 -13.33 3.77 10.09
CA ARG A 132 -13.27 4.83 9.06
C ARG A 132 -11.87 5.41 8.88
N ILE A 133 -10.97 5.11 9.82
CA ILE A 133 -9.57 5.54 9.83
C ILE A 133 -8.69 4.30 10.04
N ALA A 134 -7.38 4.44 9.90
CA ALA A 134 -6.44 3.35 10.12
C ALA A 134 -5.16 3.82 10.83
N PRO A 135 -4.41 2.91 11.49
CA PRO A 135 -3.09 3.26 11.99
C PRO A 135 -2.19 3.80 10.87
N VAL A 136 -1.43 4.87 11.15
CA VAL A 136 -0.50 5.47 10.18
C VAL A 136 0.46 4.42 9.61
N THR A 137 1.01 3.56 10.46
CA THR A 137 1.94 2.49 10.07
C THR A 137 1.33 1.48 9.09
N TRP A 138 0.02 1.26 9.13
CA TRP A 138 -0.66 0.40 8.16
C TRP A 138 -0.76 1.08 6.82
N LEU A 139 -1.21 2.33 6.81
CA LEU A 139 -1.34 3.13 5.60
C LEU A 139 0.02 3.31 4.90
N GLU A 140 1.08 3.56 5.66
CA GLU A 140 2.47 3.58 5.16
C GLU A 140 2.87 2.25 4.50
N SER A 141 2.56 1.12 5.14
CA SER A 141 2.84 -0.21 4.56
C SER A 141 2.09 -0.48 3.25
N TRP A 142 1.01 0.27 2.99
CA TRP A 142 0.21 0.21 1.76
C TRP A 142 0.62 1.26 0.72
N GLY A 143 1.62 2.09 1.02
CA GLY A 143 2.17 3.11 0.13
C GLY A 143 1.66 4.53 0.36
N PHE A 144 0.85 4.77 1.38
CA PHE A 144 0.45 6.13 1.74
C PHE A 144 1.59 6.89 2.42
N GLN A 145 1.58 8.21 2.29
CA GLN A 145 2.49 9.14 2.95
C GLN A 145 1.68 10.16 3.73
N GLU A 146 2.14 10.58 4.91
CA GLU A 146 1.53 11.71 5.62
C GLU A 146 1.76 13.00 4.82
N VAL A 147 0.71 13.81 4.63
CA VAL A 147 0.78 15.05 3.85
C VAL A 147 0.37 16.22 4.70
N ASP A 148 1.35 17.07 5.00
CA ASP A 148 1.31 18.25 5.86
C ASP A 148 0.49 18.05 7.14
N PRO A 149 1.10 18.19 8.33
CA PRO A 149 0.37 18.17 9.58
C PRO A 149 -0.42 19.48 9.74
N MET A 150 -1.37 19.74 8.85
CA MET A 150 -2.46 20.65 9.19
C MET A 150 -3.11 20.08 10.44
N SER A 151 -3.02 20.80 11.55
CA SER A 151 -3.49 20.39 12.88
C SER A 151 -4.99 20.08 12.89
N ALA A 152 -5.39 18.92 12.38
CA ALA A 152 -6.73 18.36 12.44
C ALA A 152 -6.95 17.55 13.75
N GLY A 153 -6.22 17.93 14.81
CA GLY A 153 -6.19 17.20 16.07
C GLY A 153 -5.48 15.84 15.92
N ALA A 154 -6.13 14.77 16.38
CA ALA A 154 -5.55 13.43 16.44
C ALA A 154 -5.48 12.70 15.08
N ILE A 155 -6.14 13.22 14.04
CA ILE A 155 -6.19 12.59 12.71
C ILE A 155 -5.08 13.14 11.82
N ARG A 156 -4.29 12.24 11.25
CA ARG A 156 -3.26 12.52 10.23
C ARG A 156 -3.84 12.36 8.84
N ARG A 157 -3.57 13.30 7.93
CA ARG A 157 -3.98 13.15 6.53
C ARG A 157 -2.94 12.31 5.80
N MET A 158 -3.34 11.13 5.36
CA MET A 158 -2.50 10.22 4.58
C MET A 158 -2.89 10.28 3.11
N ARG A 159 -1.93 10.19 2.19
CA ARG A 159 -2.14 10.28 0.74
C ARG A 159 -1.35 9.23 -0.01
N LEU A 160 -1.98 8.62 -1.00
CA LEU A 160 -1.35 7.82 -2.05
C LEU A 160 -1.47 8.59 -3.37
N ASP A 161 -0.35 8.95 -3.98
CA ASP A 161 -0.32 9.72 -5.23
C ASP A 161 -0.44 8.82 -6.47
N LEU A 162 -1.48 9.02 -7.28
CA LEU A 162 -1.73 8.20 -8.47
C LEU A 162 -1.07 8.77 -9.74
N ARG A 163 -0.53 9.98 -9.70
CA ARG A 163 0.18 10.62 -10.82
C ARG A 163 1.65 10.22 -10.87
N ARG A 164 2.27 10.02 -9.70
CA ARG A 164 3.70 9.66 -9.59
C ARG A 164 3.98 8.17 -9.70
N SER A 165 2.97 7.32 -9.50
CA SER A 165 3.10 5.86 -9.50
C SER A 165 3.43 5.23 -10.88
N VAL A 166 3.76 6.05 -11.90
CA VAL A 166 3.99 5.59 -13.29
C VAL A 166 5.46 5.65 -13.73
N LYS A 167 6.36 6.40 -13.08
CA LYS A 167 7.73 6.56 -13.64
C LYS A 167 8.79 5.53 -13.24
N THR A 168 8.49 4.56 -12.36
CA THR A 168 9.50 3.58 -11.93
C THR A 168 8.97 2.15 -11.70
N GLU A 169 7.69 1.89 -11.96
CA GLU A 169 7.03 0.63 -11.57
C GLU A 169 6.20 -0.05 -12.70
N GLU A 170 6.37 0.37 -13.96
CA GLU A 170 5.71 -0.29 -15.10
C GLU A 170 6.03 -1.80 -15.17
N SER A 171 7.18 -2.26 -14.66
CA SER A 171 7.51 -3.70 -14.66
C SER A 171 6.88 -4.52 -13.53
N TRP A 172 6.50 -3.91 -12.40
CA TRP A 172 6.08 -4.67 -11.21
C TRP A 172 4.56 -4.84 -11.13
N ILE A 173 3.82 -3.79 -11.45
CA ILE A 173 2.36 -3.83 -11.46
C ILE A 173 1.87 -4.75 -12.58
N GLU A 174 2.46 -4.67 -13.77
CA GLU A 174 2.15 -5.58 -14.88
C GLU A 174 2.56 -7.04 -14.60
N ARG A 175 3.72 -7.29 -13.96
CA ARG A 175 4.14 -8.65 -13.56
C ARG A 175 3.18 -9.27 -12.54
N TRP A 176 2.71 -8.50 -11.57
CA TRP A 176 1.77 -8.99 -10.56
C TRP A 176 0.37 -9.24 -11.13
N PHE A 177 -0.13 -8.34 -11.98
CA PHE A 177 -1.40 -8.55 -12.69
C PHE A 177 -1.32 -9.67 -13.73
N GLY A 178 -0.15 -9.95 -14.31
CA GLY A 178 0.11 -11.09 -15.18
C GLY A 178 0.06 -12.43 -14.43
N TRP A 179 0.65 -12.47 -13.22
CA TRP A 179 0.58 -13.64 -12.33
C TRP A 179 -0.85 -13.93 -11.85
N LEU A 180 -1.62 -12.90 -11.48
CA LEU A 180 -3.03 -13.05 -11.06
C LEU A 180 -3.99 -13.43 -12.20
N ARG A 181 -3.64 -13.14 -13.46
CA ARG A 181 -4.44 -13.53 -14.65
C ARG A 181 -4.16 -14.96 -15.14
N GLY A 182 -3.26 -15.71 -14.51
CA GLY A 182 -2.96 -17.09 -14.93
C GLY A 182 -2.23 -17.18 -16.27
N ASN A 183 -1.68 -16.08 -16.79
CA ASN A 183 -0.78 -16.11 -17.95
C ASN A 183 0.59 -16.56 -17.46
N GLY A 184 0.79 -17.87 -17.42
CA GLY A 184 2.09 -18.48 -17.18
C GLY A 184 3.06 -18.05 -18.27
N LEU A 185 3.91 -17.06 -17.97
CA LEU A 185 5.09 -16.77 -18.77
C LEU A 185 6.29 -17.43 -18.11
N VAL A 186 6.83 -18.38 -18.87
CA VAL A 186 8.07 -19.13 -18.69
C VAL A 186 9.20 -18.22 -18.18
N PRO A 187 10.09 -18.68 -17.28
CA PRO A 187 11.26 -17.91 -16.88
C PRO A 187 12.15 -17.66 -18.12
N ALA A 188 12.10 -16.45 -18.67
CA ALA A 188 13.10 -15.99 -19.61
C ALA A 188 14.38 -15.71 -18.82
N ASP A 189 15.43 -16.46 -19.20
CA ASP A 189 16.84 -16.26 -18.94
C ASP A 189 17.22 -15.21 -17.89
N VAL A 190 17.76 -15.70 -16.77
CA VAL A 190 18.73 -14.97 -15.97
C VAL A 190 20.00 -14.83 -16.81
N GLY A 191 19.94 -13.95 -17.80
CA GLY A 191 21.05 -13.55 -18.64
C GLY A 191 22.04 -12.74 -17.82
N ARG A 192 23.05 -13.43 -17.31
CA ARG A 192 24.41 -12.93 -17.06
C ARG A 192 24.54 -11.60 -16.34
N LEU A 193 24.44 -11.64 -15.01
CA LEU A 193 25.33 -10.82 -14.18
C LEU A 193 26.74 -11.43 -14.28
N ARG A 194 27.49 -10.99 -15.30
CA ARG A 194 28.95 -11.18 -15.37
C ARG A 194 29.56 -10.45 -14.18
N TRP A 195 30.08 -11.20 -13.22
CA TRP A 195 31.12 -10.73 -12.33
C TRP A 195 32.32 -10.29 -13.18
N PRO A 196 32.86 -9.06 -13.03
CA PRO A 196 34.16 -8.76 -13.58
C PRO A 196 35.21 -9.48 -12.72
N MET A 197 35.55 -10.71 -13.12
CA MET A 197 36.85 -11.29 -12.77
C MET A 197 37.92 -10.45 -13.48
N SER A 198 38.56 -9.58 -12.73
CA SER A 198 39.86 -9.00 -13.10
C SER A 198 40.85 -10.16 -13.21
N LEU A 199 41.18 -10.54 -14.44
CA LEU A 199 42.30 -11.41 -14.76
C LEU A 199 42.87 -10.96 -16.10
N ALA A 200 43.48 -9.77 -16.10
CA ALA A 200 44.43 -9.39 -17.12
C ALA A 200 45.76 -10.06 -16.77
N ARG A 201 46.01 -11.22 -17.39
CA ARG A 201 47.37 -11.73 -17.56
C ARG A 201 48.09 -10.82 -18.55
N HIS A 202 49.23 -10.28 -18.14
CA HIS A 202 50.30 -9.86 -19.04
C HIS A 202 51.54 -10.66 -18.65
N ASP A 203 52.01 -11.45 -19.61
CA ASP A 203 53.33 -12.06 -19.58
C ASP A 203 54.40 -10.96 -19.77
N TYR A 204 55.41 -10.92 -18.89
CA TYR A 204 56.81 -11.25 -19.23
C TYR A 204 57.78 -10.83 -18.09
N ASP A 205 58.76 -11.72 -17.88
CA ASP A 205 60.08 -11.59 -17.23
C ASP A 205 60.26 -11.33 -15.71
N ALA A 206 60.78 -12.38 -15.06
CA ALA A 206 61.68 -12.33 -13.91
C ALA A 206 63.10 -11.90 -14.36
N PRO A 207 64.10 -11.57 -13.49
CA PRO A 207 64.25 -11.99 -12.09
C PRO A 207 64.80 -10.91 -11.11
N ALA A 208 64.84 -11.28 -9.82
CA ALA A 208 65.96 -11.07 -8.87
C ALA A 208 65.55 -10.64 -7.45
N THR A 209 65.52 -11.64 -6.56
CA THR A 209 66.26 -11.76 -5.29
C THR A 209 66.05 -10.83 -4.07
N VAL A 210 65.88 -11.55 -2.94
CA VAL A 210 66.30 -11.33 -1.53
C VAL A 210 65.51 -10.41 -0.58
N VAL A 211 64.98 -11.04 0.49
CA VAL A 211 65.30 -10.87 1.94
C VAL A 211 64.03 -10.89 2.80
N GLN A 212 63.96 -11.90 3.67
CA GLN A 212 63.12 -11.96 4.86
C GLN A 212 63.56 -10.92 5.90
N THR A 213 62.62 -10.30 6.61
CA THR A 213 62.78 -10.12 8.08
C THR A 213 61.42 -10.02 8.77
N SER A 214 61.14 -11.01 9.61
CA SER A 214 60.29 -10.90 10.81
C SER A 214 60.69 -9.71 11.67
N THR A 215 59.72 -9.06 12.35
CA THR A 215 59.75 -8.87 13.82
C THR A 215 58.43 -8.30 14.38
N GLN A 216 57.88 -8.99 15.38
CA GLN A 216 57.34 -8.50 16.66
C GLN A 216 56.02 -7.68 16.75
N SER A 217 55.01 -8.29 17.38
CA SER A 217 54.11 -7.69 18.42
C SER A 217 54.92 -7.38 19.71
N PRO A 218 54.44 -6.65 20.78
CA PRO A 218 53.05 -6.58 21.30
C PRO A 218 52.64 -5.30 22.11
N GLN A 219 51.48 -5.39 22.79
CA GLN A 219 50.99 -4.63 23.99
C GLN A 219 50.27 -3.28 23.77
N GLN A 220 48.96 -3.19 24.04
CA GLN A 220 48.26 -3.02 25.35
C GLN A 220 48.49 -1.67 26.04
N ALA A 221 47.43 -0.85 26.12
CA ALA A 221 47.17 0.04 27.26
C ALA A 221 45.68 0.43 27.33
N MET A 222 44.99 -0.10 28.34
CA MET A 222 43.76 0.45 28.92
C MET A 222 44.02 1.85 29.51
N ARG A 223 43.03 2.76 29.45
CA ARG A 223 42.55 3.53 30.63
C ARG A 223 41.26 4.32 30.34
N GLU A 224 40.52 4.48 31.42
CA GLU A 224 39.12 4.82 31.69
C GLU A 224 38.65 6.28 31.41
N PRO A 225 37.33 6.56 31.55
CA PRO A 225 36.70 7.83 31.17
C PRO A 225 36.71 8.90 32.27
N LEU A 226 36.64 10.17 31.86
CA LEU A 226 36.47 11.34 32.74
C LEU A 226 35.00 11.76 32.81
N THR A 227 34.50 11.80 34.05
CA THR A 227 33.26 12.40 34.54
C THR A 227 33.25 13.92 34.40
N TRP A 228 32.08 14.51 34.08
CA TRP A 228 31.39 15.55 34.86
C TRP A 228 29.89 15.45 34.58
#